data_AF-A0A6I3FFU4-F1
#
_entry.id   AF-A0A6I3FFU4-F1
#
_cell.length_a   1.000
_cell.length_b   1.000
_cell.length_c   1.000
_cell.angle_alpha   90.00
_cell.angle_beta   90.00
_cell.angle_gamma   90.00
#
_symmetry.space_group_name_H-M   'P 1'
#
loop_
_entity.id
_entity.type
_entity.pdbx_description
1 polymer ?
#
loop_
_entity_poly.entity_id
_entity_poly.type
_entity_poly.pdbx_seq_one_letter_code
_entity_poly.pdbx_strand_id
1 'polypeptide(L)'
;MTLQFPNGFQWGTATAAHQVEGGNWNNDWWAWEHAEGTPCEEPSGDACDQLNRYDSDIALCAALGFDNYRFSIEWSRIEPEPGEFSMAALDHYRRVCASCHEHGIEPVVTFHHFTTPRWVVAQGGWHTASTVDLFLRFAERSVAHIGDLIGKACTINEPNVVSFIGYQMALFPPGLTDEALFNATNENFLAAHERVV
;
A
#
# COMPACT_ATOMS: atom_id res chain seq x y z
N MET A 1 26.96 15.52 23.70
CA MET A 1 26.69 16.30 22.47
C MET A 1 25.19 16.36 22.30
N THR A 2 24.63 17.53 22.02
CA THR A 2 23.19 17.69 21.74
C THR A 2 22.98 17.52 20.24
N LEU A 3 22.10 16.61 19.84
CA LEU A 3 21.72 16.45 18.43
C LEU A 3 20.76 17.58 18.05
N GLN A 4 21.06 18.28 16.95
CA GLN A 4 20.20 19.33 16.39
C GLN A 4 19.88 18.98 14.94
N PHE A 5 18.60 19.04 14.60
CA PHE A 5 18.10 18.80 13.24
C PHE A 5 17.88 20.15 12.53
N PRO A 6 17.87 20.16 11.18
CA PRO A 6 17.55 21.36 10.41
C PRO A 6 16.18 21.95 10.79
N ASN A 7 16.06 23.27 10.70
CA ASN A 7 14.75 23.92 10.83
C ASN A 7 13.80 23.39 9.73
N GLY A 8 12.57 23.03 10.13
CA GLY A 8 11.59 22.44 9.21
C GLY A 8 11.84 20.96 8.89
N PHE A 9 12.72 20.27 9.62
CA PHE A 9 12.83 18.81 9.53
C PHE A 9 11.48 18.18 9.90
N GLN A 10 10.95 17.36 9.00
CA GLN A 10 9.66 16.71 9.13
C GLN A 10 9.78 15.43 9.94
N TRP A 11 8.88 15.23 10.89
CA TRP A 11 8.83 14.08 11.77
C TRP A 11 7.53 13.33 11.56
N GLY A 12 7.62 12.06 11.19
CA GLY A 12 6.44 11.27 10.91
C GLY A 12 6.51 9.84 11.36
N THR A 13 5.38 9.18 11.16
CA THR A 13 5.19 7.75 11.36
C THR A 13 4.68 7.12 10.06
N ALA A 14 4.77 5.79 9.94
CA ALA A 14 4.37 5.08 8.74
C ALA A 14 3.64 3.78 9.07
N THR A 15 2.68 3.41 8.22
CA THR A 15 1.91 2.15 8.28
C THR A 15 1.60 1.66 6.86
N ALA A 16 1.10 0.43 6.73
CA ALA A 16 0.58 -0.13 5.49
C ALA A 16 -0.81 -0.73 5.70
N ALA A 17 -1.73 -0.48 4.77
CA ALA A 17 -3.15 -0.83 4.85
C ALA A 17 -3.40 -2.26 5.36
N HIS A 18 -2.80 -3.26 4.72
CA HIS A 18 -2.97 -4.66 5.10
C HIS A 18 -2.52 -4.99 6.53
N GLN A 19 -1.54 -4.25 7.06
CA GLN A 19 -0.97 -4.52 8.37
C GLN A 19 -1.77 -3.91 9.52
N VAL A 20 -2.63 -2.92 9.25
CA VAL A 20 -3.29 -2.14 10.31
C VAL A 20 -4.80 -1.94 10.12
N GLU A 21 -5.31 -1.92 8.89
CA GLU A 21 -6.72 -1.60 8.63
C GLU A 21 -7.68 -2.68 9.11
N GLY A 22 -7.37 -3.94 8.83
CA GLY A 22 -8.32 -5.05 8.93
C GLY A 22 -9.32 -5.08 7.76
N GLY A 23 -10.07 -6.18 7.64
CA GLY A 23 -11.11 -6.31 6.61
C GLY A 23 -10.59 -6.31 5.16
N ASN A 24 -9.31 -6.63 4.95
CA ASN A 24 -8.61 -6.55 3.67
C ASN A 24 -8.39 -7.94 3.06
N TRP A 25 -9.47 -8.57 2.61
CA TRP A 25 -9.50 -10.00 2.29
C TRP A 25 -9.27 -10.36 0.81
N ASN A 26 -9.27 -9.37 -0.08
CA ASN A 26 -9.30 -9.59 -1.54
C ASN A 26 -7.95 -9.38 -2.24
N ASN A 27 -6.85 -9.67 -1.54
CA ASN A 27 -5.49 -9.58 -2.07
C ASN A 27 -4.73 -10.91 -1.92
N ASP A 28 -3.55 -10.96 -2.52
CA ASP A 28 -2.64 -12.09 -2.50
C ASP A 28 -2.07 -12.41 -1.12
N TRP A 29 -1.78 -11.41 -0.29
CA TRP A 29 -1.33 -11.60 1.09
C TRP A 29 -2.36 -12.30 1.96
N TRP A 30 -3.63 -11.87 1.92
CA TRP A 30 -4.72 -12.55 2.62
C TRP A 30 -4.86 -14.01 2.16
N ALA A 31 -4.73 -14.26 0.85
CA ALA A 31 -4.77 -15.62 0.32
C ALA A 31 -3.57 -16.46 0.79
N TRP A 32 -2.38 -15.85 0.87
CA TRP A 32 -1.14 -16.49 1.29
C TRP A 32 -1.15 -16.86 2.78
N GLU A 33 -1.54 -15.96 3.66
CA GLU A 33 -1.56 -16.21 5.11
C GLU A 33 -2.60 -17.28 5.51
N HIS A 34 -3.61 -17.52 4.69
CA HIS A 34 -4.63 -18.56 4.91
C HIS A 34 -4.37 -19.85 4.12
N ALA A 35 -3.35 -19.90 3.26
CA ALA A 35 -3.00 -21.09 2.50
C ALA A 35 -2.19 -22.08 3.36
N GLU A 36 -2.39 -23.37 3.11
CA GLU A 36 -1.63 -24.41 3.79
C GLU A 36 -0.14 -24.38 3.40
N GLY A 37 0.74 -24.52 4.40
CA GLY A 37 2.17 -24.67 4.17
C GLY A 37 2.94 -23.37 3.89
N THR A 38 2.30 -22.21 4.04
CA THR A 38 3.01 -20.93 3.96
C THR A 38 3.79 -20.67 5.26
N PRO A 39 4.88 -19.88 5.20
CA PRO A 39 5.68 -19.54 6.37
C PRO A 39 5.03 -18.44 7.24
N CYS A 40 3.78 -18.06 6.96
CA CYS A 40 3.05 -17.08 7.75
C CYS A 40 2.54 -17.75 9.02
N GLU A 41 3.08 -17.34 10.18
CA GLU A 41 2.67 -17.87 11.49
C GLU A 41 1.44 -17.15 12.06
N GLU A 42 1.34 -15.84 11.81
CA GLU A 42 0.29 -14.98 12.35
C GLU A 42 -0.43 -14.24 11.21
N PRO A 43 -1.63 -14.73 10.79
CA PRO A 43 -2.46 -14.02 9.82
C PRO A 43 -2.88 -12.65 10.31
N SER A 44 -3.08 -11.71 9.38
CA SER A 44 -3.45 -10.32 9.65
C SER A 44 -4.74 -10.18 10.47
N GLY A 45 -5.73 -11.05 10.25
CA GLY A 45 -7.01 -11.03 10.95
C GLY A 45 -7.72 -9.67 10.81
N ASP A 46 -8.16 -9.10 11.95
CA ASP A 46 -8.71 -7.74 12.01
C ASP A 46 -7.61 -6.66 12.17
N ALA A 47 -6.34 -7.06 12.19
CA ALA A 47 -5.17 -6.20 12.38
C ALA A 47 -5.31 -5.26 13.59
N CYS A 48 -5.17 -3.95 13.37
CA CYS A 48 -5.36 -2.92 14.40
C CYS A 48 -6.75 -2.27 14.34
N ASP A 49 -7.66 -2.74 13.48
CA ASP A 49 -8.97 -2.13 13.22
C ASP A 49 -8.87 -0.64 12.80
N GLN A 50 -7.77 -0.25 12.16
CA GLN A 50 -7.54 1.14 11.76
C GLN A 50 -8.57 1.60 10.70
N LEU A 51 -9.18 0.68 9.95
CA LEU A 51 -10.28 1.00 9.03
C LEU A 51 -11.41 1.77 9.71
N ASN A 52 -11.68 1.45 10.99
CA ASN A 52 -12.73 2.08 11.79
C ASN A 52 -12.18 3.11 12.78
N ARG A 53 -10.86 3.10 13.05
CA ARG A 53 -10.20 3.88 14.11
C ARG A 53 -9.22 4.94 13.60
N TYR A 54 -9.10 5.11 12.28
CA TYR A 54 -8.13 6.01 11.65
C TYR A 54 -8.09 7.40 12.29
N ASP A 55 -9.25 7.99 12.60
CA ASP A 55 -9.33 9.33 13.17
C ASP A 55 -8.64 9.42 14.54
N SER A 56 -8.91 8.45 15.43
CA SER A 56 -8.25 8.39 16.74
C SER A 56 -6.75 8.09 16.65
N ASP A 57 -6.34 7.27 15.68
CA ASP A 57 -4.92 6.95 15.47
C ASP A 57 -4.16 8.16 14.94
N ILE A 58 -4.74 8.92 14.00
CA ILE A 58 -4.19 10.16 13.47
C ILE A 58 -4.11 11.23 14.57
N ALA A 59 -5.16 11.37 15.38
CA ALA A 59 -5.16 12.26 16.53
C ALA A 59 -4.03 11.92 17.52
N LEU A 60 -3.75 10.62 17.72
CA LEU A 60 -2.63 10.16 18.54
C LEU A 60 -1.28 10.53 17.93
N CYS A 61 -1.09 10.35 16.61
CA CYS A 61 0.12 10.81 15.92
C CYS A 61 0.37 12.31 16.14
N ALA A 62 -0.67 13.13 16.03
CA ALA A 62 -0.56 14.58 16.24
C ALA A 62 -0.22 14.92 17.69
N ALA A 63 -0.86 14.23 18.66
CA ALA A 63 -0.59 14.41 20.09
C ALA A 63 0.85 14.03 20.49
N LEU A 64 1.48 13.10 19.75
CA LEU A 64 2.89 12.73 19.92
C LEU A 64 3.86 13.73 19.27
N GLY A 65 3.35 14.74 18.57
CA GLY A 65 4.14 15.80 17.94
C GLY A 65 4.63 15.49 16.53
N PHE A 66 4.04 14.49 15.86
CA PHE A 66 4.33 14.22 14.45
C PHE A 66 3.57 15.19 13.55
N ASP A 67 4.21 15.61 12.46
CA ASP A 67 3.65 16.51 11.45
C ASP A 67 3.41 15.81 10.10
N ASN A 68 3.82 14.55 9.96
CA ASN A 68 3.64 13.74 8.77
C ASN A 68 3.15 12.33 9.13
N TYR A 69 2.22 11.79 8.34
CA TYR A 69 1.80 10.40 8.46
C TYR A 69 1.78 9.72 7.10
N ARG A 70 2.60 8.67 6.97
CA ARG A 70 2.64 7.84 5.78
C ARG A 70 1.73 6.62 5.94
N PHE A 71 0.84 6.43 5.00
CA PHE A 71 -0.02 5.24 4.94
C PHE A 71 -0.18 4.80 3.50
N SER A 72 -0.46 3.50 3.29
CA SER A 72 -0.81 3.02 1.96
C SER A 72 -2.32 2.97 1.76
N ILE A 73 -2.75 3.10 0.52
CA ILE A 73 -4.12 2.78 0.11
C ILE A 73 -4.18 1.36 -0.44
N GLU A 74 -5.32 0.70 -0.32
CA GLU A 74 -5.46 -0.70 -0.70
C GLU A 74 -6.08 -0.85 -2.10
N TRP A 75 -5.28 -1.33 -3.06
CA TRP A 75 -5.73 -1.56 -4.44
C TRP A 75 -6.92 -2.53 -4.48
N SER A 76 -6.88 -3.62 -3.71
CA SER A 76 -7.99 -4.60 -3.73
C SER A 76 -9.29 -4.08 -3.14
N ARG A 77 -9.25 -2.98 -2.38
CA ARG A 77 -10.42 -2.30 -1.82
C ARG A 77 -10.97 -1.26 -2.80
N ILE A 78 -10.09 -0.52 -3.46
CA ILE A 78 -10.45 0.52 -4.43
C ILE A 78 -10.91 -0.08 -5.75
N GLU A 79 -10.27 -1.16 -6.21
CA GLU A 79 -10.62 -1.91 -7.41
C GLU A 79 -10.76 -3.41 -7.09
N PRO A 80 -11.89 -3.83 -6.50
CA PRO A 80 -12.10 -5.21 -6.08
C PRO A 80 -12.20 -6.22 -7.23
N GLU A 81 -12.61 -5.78 -8.42
CA GLU A 81 -12.74 -6.59 -9.63
C GLU A 81 -12.23 -5.78 -10.84
N PRO A 82 -11.86 -6.43 -11.97
CA PRO A 82 -11.26 -5.72 -13.10
C PRO A 82 -12.14 -4.57 -13.63
N GLY A 83 -11.69 -3.33 -13.43
CA GLY A 83 -12.40 -2.13 -13.88
C GLY A 83 -13.56 -1.67 -12.99
N GLU A 84 -13.86 -2.39 -11.90
CA GLU A 84 -14.91 -2.03 -10.95
C GLU A 84 -14.30 -1.20 -9.81
N PHE A 85 -14.62 0.10 -9.75
CA PHE A 85 -14.06 1.00 -8.74
C PHE A 85 -15.05 1.29 -7.60
N SER A 86 -14.63 1.00 -6.36
CA SER A 86 -15.41 1.24 -5.16
C SER A 86 -15.31 2.71 -4.72
N MET A 87 -16.38 3.47 -4.97
CA MET A 87 -16.47 4.85 -4.48
C MET A 87 -16.44 4.91 -2.94
N ALA A 88 -17.03 3.93 -2.26
CA ALA A 88 -17.00 3.89 -0.79
C ALA A 88 -15.57 3.73 -0.24
N ALA A 89 -14.71 2.98 -0.92
CA ALA A 89 -13.30 2.83 -0.56
C ALA A 89 -12.50 4.11 -0.83
N LEU A 90 -12.72 4.72 -1.99
CA LEU A 90 -12.11 6.01 -2.32
C LEU A 90 -12.52 7.11 -1.33
N ASP A 91 -13.80 7.15 -0.95
CA ASP A 91 -14.31 8.08 0.07
C ASP A 91 -13.74 7.79 1.46
N HIS A 92 -13.45 6.53 1.80
CA HIS A 92 -12.74 6.19 3.04
C HIS A 92 -11.35 6.83 3.05
N TYR A 93 -10.53 6.61 2.01
CA TYR A 93 -9.20 7.21 1.95
C TYR A 93 -9.23 8.74 1.85
N ARG A 94 -10.26 9.31 1.21
CA ARG A 94 -10.49 10.76 1.25
C ARG A 94 -10.72 11.26 2.68
N ARG A 95 -11.50 10.54 3.49
CA ARG A 95 -11.71 10.86 4.92
C ARG A 95 -10.45 10.69 5.76
N VAL A 96 -9.61 9.69 5.46
CA VAL A 96 -8.30 9.51 6.12
C VAL A 96 -7.39 10.70 5.84
N CYS A 97 -7.27 11.14 4.57
CA CYS A 97 -6.52 12.35 4.24
C CYS A 97 -7.10 13.60 4.90
N ALA A 98 -8.43 13.75 4.90
CA ALA A 98 -9.09 14.90 5.55
C ALA A 98 -8.83 14.94 7.05
N SER A 99 -8.90 13.80 7.75
CA SER A 99 -8.57 13.69 9.17
C SER A 99 -7.10 14.06 9.45
N CYS A 100 -6.17 13.67 8.58
CA CYS A 100 -4.78 14.15 8.68
C CYS A 100 -4.73 15.69 8.71
N HIS A 101 -5.37 16.36 7.75
CA HIS A 101 -5.40 17.83 7.68
C HIS A 101 -6.09 18.47 8.89
N GLU A 102 -7.20 17.90 9.35
CA GLU A 102 -7.93 18.36 10.55
C GLU A 102 -7.05 18.32 11.81
N HIS A 103 -6.13 17.36 11.89
CA HIS A 103 -5.16 17.20 12.98
C HIS A 103 -3.81 17.88 12.73
N GLY A 104 -3.66 18.63 11.63
CA GLY A 104 -2.40 19.32 11.29
C GLY A 104 -1.27 18.38 10.87
N ILE A 105 -1.62 17.20 10.35
CA ILE A 105 -0.70 16.20 9.81
C ILE A 105 -0.73 16.26 8.28
N GLU A 106 0.46 16.27 7.67
CA GLU A 106 0.63 16.12 6.23
C GLU A 106 0.48 14.64 5.81
N PRO A 107 -0.50 14.28 4.96
CA PRO A 107 -0.67 12.91 4.51
C PRO A 107 0.34 12.54 3.42
N VAL A 108 1.03 11.41 3.63
CA VAL A 108 1.97 10.81 2.67
C VAL A 108 1.38 9.48 2.18
N VAL A 109 0.82 9.48 0.97
CA VAL A 109 0.09 8.33 0.43
C VAL A 109 1.01 7.40 -0.35
N THR A 110 1.03 6.11 0.02
CA THR A 110 1.66 5.03 -0.75
C THR A 110 0.63 4.27 -1.60
N PHE A 111 0.82 4.18 -2.92
CA PHE A 111 -0.15 3.52 -3.82
C PHE A 111 -0.05 2.00 -3.81
N HIS A 112 1.16 1.45 -3.70
CA HIS A 112 1.37 0.01 -3.60
C HIS A 112 2.26 -0.35 -2.42
N HIS A 113 1.73 -1.16 -1.50
CA HIS A 113 2.47 -1.66 -0.34
C HIS A 113 2.26 -3.17 -0.17
N PHE A 114 2.90 -3.92 -1.07
CA PHE A 114 3.04 -5.39 -1.08
C PHE A 114 1.78 -6.17 -1.44
N THR A 115 0.59 -5.62 -1.23
CA THR A 115 -0.68 -6.26 -1.60
C THR A 115 -1.06 -6.03 -3.05
N THR A 116 -1.44 -7.11 -3.72
CA THR A 116 -1.96 -7.10 -5.10
C THR A 116 -3.35 -7.73 -5.12
N PRO A 117 -4.36 -7.12 -5.79
CA PRO A 117 -5.69 -7.72 -5.88
C PRO A 117 -5.65 -9.13 -6.45
N ARG A 118 -6.50 -10.03 -5.92
CA ARG A 118 -6.53 -11.42 -6.38
C ARG A 118 -6.81 -11.55 -7.88
N TRP A 119 -7.62 -10.67 -8.44
CA TRP A 119 -7.93 -10.66 -9.87
C TRP A 119 -6.72 -10.25 -10.74
N VAL A 120 -5.82 -9.40 -10.22
CA VAL A 120 -4.55 -9.04 -10.89
C VAL A 120 -3.59 -10.22 -10.84
N VAL A 121 -3.48 -10.88 -9.68
CA VAL A 121 -2.65 -12.09 -9.54
C VAL A 121 -3.15 -13.22 -10.45
N ALA A 122 -4.46 -13.39 -10.59
CA ALA A 122 -5.06 -14.35 -11.52
C ALA A 122 -4.73 -14.06 -13.00
N GLN A 123 -4.36 -12.81 -13.33
CA GLN A 123 -3.88 -12.40 -14.66
C GLN A 123 -2.35 -12.43 -14.79
N GLY A 124 -1.65 -13.02 -13.82
CA GLY A 124 -0.20 -13.18 -13.82
C GLY A 124 0.56 -12.16 -12.99
N GLY A 125 -0.10 -11.30 -12.21
CA GLY A 125 0.54 -10.44 -11.22
C GLY A 125 1.69 -9.58 -11.76
N TRP A 126 2.62 -9.19 -10.88
CA TRP A 126 3.68 -8.24 -11.22
C TRP A 126 4.73 -8.73 -12.22
N HIS A 127 4.84 -10.03 -12.49
CA HIS A 127 5.73 -10.52 -13.55
C HIS A 127 5.13 -10.37 -14.95
N THR A 128 3.86 -9.96 -15.06
CA THR A 128 3.18 -9.71 -16.33
C THR A 128 3.16 -8.21 -16.65
N ALA A 129 3.66 -7.83 -17.84
CA ALA A 129 3.77 -6.42 -18.25
C ALA A 129 2.43 -5.65 -18.25
N SER A 130 1.30 -6.32 -18.50
CA SER A 130 -0.03 -5.68 -18.44
C SER A 130 -0.39 -5.16 -17.04
N THR A 131 0.22 -5.69 -15.98
CA THR A 131 0.01 -5.22 -14.61
C THR A 131 0.45 -3.76 -14.43
N VAL A 132 1.41 -3.29 -15.22
CA VAL A 132 1.81 -1.88 -15.24
C VAL A 132 0.63 -0.99 -15.64
N ASP A 133 -0.11 -1.35 -16.70
CA ASP A 133 -1.28 -0.58 -17.15
C ASP A 133 -2.44 -0.65 -16.15
N LEU A 134 -2.62 -1.81 -15.51
CA LEU A 134 -3.64 -1.98 -14.47
C LEU A 134 -3.33 -1.09 -13.24
N PHE A 135 -2.07 -1.06 -12.82
CA PHE A 135 -1.62 -0.22 -11.71
C PHE A 135 -1.77 1.27 -12.03
N LEU A 136 -1.43 1.68 -13.26
CA LEU A 136 -1.62 3.06 -13.71
C LEU A 136 -3.07 3.49 -13.64
N ARG A 137 -3.99 2.66 -14.16
CA ARG A 137 -5.42 2.92 -14.06
C ARG A 137 -5.87 3.12 -12.61
N PHE A 138 -5.42 2.25 -11.71
CA PHE A 138 -5.71 2.34 -10.29
C PHE A 138 -5.16 3.64 -9.67
N ALA A 139 -3.91 3.99 -9.96
CA ALA A 139 -3.26 5.20 -9.47
C ALA A 139 -3.97 6.46 -9.99
N GLU A 140 -4.28 6.52 -11.29
CA GLU A 140 -5.01 7.63 -11.92
C GLU A 140 -6.39 7.83 -11.28
N ARG A 141 -7.14 6.74 -11.08
CA ARG A 141 -8.49 6.80 -10.46
C ARG A 141 -8.42 7.24 -9.01
N SER A 142 -7.40 6.81 -8.28
CA SER A 142 -7.17 7.23 -6.90
C SER A 142 -6.81 8.71 -6.84
N VAL A 143 -5.82 9.16 -7.61
CA VAL A 143 -5.40 10.57 -7.68
C VAL A 143 -6.55 11.49 -8.10
N ALA A 144 -7.37 11.09 -9.08
CA ALA A 144 -8.52 11.87 -9.51
C ALA A 144 -9.54 12.12 -8.37
N HIS A 145 -9.61 11.26 -7.36
CA HIS A 145 -10.57 11.36 -6.26
C HIS A 145 -10.00 11.93 -4.96
N ILE A 146 -8.73 11.66 -4.64
CA ILE A 146 -8.11 12.04 -3.36
C ILE A 146 -6.91 12.97 -3.51
N GLY A 147 -6.44 13.21 -4.74
CA GLY A 147 -5.16 13.87 -5.02
C GLY A 147 -5.06 15.31 -4.54
N ASP A 148 -6.18 16.02 -4.43
CA ASP A 148 -6.24 17.38 -3.86
C ASP A 148 -5.93 17.43 -2.35
N LEU A 149 -6.00 16.28 -1.67
CA LEU A 149 -5.68 16.15 -0.24
C LEU A 149 -4.32 15.48 0.00
N ILE A 150 -3.63 14.97 -1.02
CA ILE A 150 -2.33 14.31 -0.85
C ILE A 150 -1.25 15.38 -0.66
N GLY A 151 -0.50 15.28 0.44
CA GLY A 151 0.68 16.11 0.65
C GLY A 151 1.90 15.60 -0.12
N LYS A 152 2.16 14.30 -0.02
CA LYS A 152 3.23 13.61 -0.77
C LYS A 152 2.76 12.24 -1.24
N ALA A 153 3.30 11.83 -2.39
CA ALA A 153 3.02 10.53 -2.98
C ALA A 153 4.25 9.63 -2.98
N CYS A 154 4.03 8.35 -2.67
CA CYS A 154 4.97 7.26 -2.86
C CYS A 154 4.29 6.23 -3.75
N THR A 155 4.84 5.97 -4.94
CA THR A 155 4.22 5.05 -5.90
C THR A 155 4.24 3.61 -5.38
N ILE A 156 5.43 3.04 -5.20
CA ILE A 156 5.62 1.64 -4.77
C ILE A 156 6.58 1.60 -3.59
N ASN A 157 6.15 0.96 -2.49
CA ASN A 157 7.04 0.64 -1.37
C ASN A 157 7.94 -0.54 -1.71
N GLU A 158 9.24 -0.39 -1.47
CA GLU A 158 10.25 -1.46 -1.47
C GLU A 158 10.06 -2.50 -2.60
N PRO A 159 10.09 -2.09 -3.88
CA PRO A 159 9.88 -3.02 -5.00
C PRO A 159 10.89 -4.17 -4.99
N ASN A 160 12.12 -3.90 -4.53
CA ASN A 160 13.18 -4.89 -4.36
C ASN A 160 12.84 -5.95 -3.29
N VAL A 161 12.10 -5.60 -2.24
CA VAL A 161 11.71 -6.54 -1.19
C VAL A 161 10.61 -7.46 -1.70
N VAL A 162 9.60 -6.90 -2.39
CA VAL A 162 8.53 -7.70 -3.02
C VAL A 162 9.10 -8.72 -3.99
N SER A 163 9.99 -8.28 -4.89
CA SER A 163 10.58 -9.18 -5.87
C SER A 163 11.50 -10.22 -5.23
N PHE A 164 12.43 -9.82 -4.36
CA PHE A 164 13.40 -10.72 -3.75
C PHE A 164 12.74 -11.77 -2.85
N ILE A 165 11.87 -11.34 -1.94
CA ILE A 165 11.27 -12.24 -0.96
C ILE A 165 10.18 -13.12 -1.61
N GLY A 166 9.44 -12.58 -2.58
CA GLY A 166 8.36 -13.28 -3.26
C GLY A 166 8.80 -14.24 -4.37
N TYR A 167 9.87 -13.91 -5.11
CA TYR A 167 10.30 -14.64 -6.31
C TYR A 167 11.69 -15.29 -6.20
N GLN A 168 12.46 -15.05 -5.14
CA GLN A 168 13.72 -15.77 -4.90
C GLN A 168 13.70 -16.55 -3.58
N MET A 169 13.26 -15.93 -2.47
CA MET A 169 13.22 -16.61 -1.16
C MET A 169 11.97 -17.45 -0.94
N ALA A 170 10.91 -17.26 -1.74
CA ALA A 170 9.61 -17.92 -1.57
C ALA A 170 8.97 -17.72 -0.18
N LEU A 171 9.21 -16.59 0.48
CA LEU A 171 8.67 -16.32 1.83
C LEU A 171 7.45 -15.40 1.81
N PHE A 172 7.29 -14.60 0.76
CA PHE A 172 6.12 -13.75 0.50
C PHE A 172 5.35 -14.32 -0.70
N PRO A 173 4.06 -13.96 -0.89
CA PRO A 173 3.41 -14.24 -2.15
C PRO A 173 4.23 -13.70 -3.33
N PRO A 174 4.34 -14.43 -4.45
CA PRO A 174 3.65 -15.69 -4.77
C PRO A 174 4.33 -16.97 -4.25
N GLY A 175 5.41 -16.89 -3.47
CA GLY A 175 6.07 -18.06 -2.90
C GLY A 175 6.93 -18.83 -3.90
N LEU A 176 7.58 -18.12 -4.82
CA LEU A 176 8.33 -18.71 -5.92
C LEU A 176 9.84 -18.57 -5.74
N THR A 177 10.58 -19.44 -6.42
CA THR A 177 12.03 -19.36 -6.62
C THR A 177 12.29 -19.42 -8.13
N ASP A 178 12.17 -18.27 -8.80
CA ASP A 178 12.29 -18.14 -10.25
C ASP A 178 12.99 -16.81 -10.61
N GLU A 179 14.19 -16.91 -11.19
CA GLU A 179 15.01 -15.76 -11.56
C GLU A 179 14.41 -14.93 -12.70
N ALA A 180 13.74 -15.58 -13.66
CA ALA A 180 13.13 -14.87 -14.79
C ALA A 180 11.94 -14.04 -14.31
N LEU A 181 11.09 -14.61 -13.44
CA LEU A 181 9.95 -13.89 -12.85
C LEU A 181 10.41 -12.80 -11.88
N PHE A 182 11.49 -13.02 -11.13
CA PHE A 182 12.13 -11.99 -10.30
C PHE A 182 12.56 -10.77 -11.14
N ASN A 183 13.27 -11.01 -12.25
CA ASN A 183 13.73 -9.94 -13.14
C ASN A 183 12.54 -9.21 -13.78
N ALA A 184 11.57 -9.94 -14.34
CA ALA A 184 10.37 -9.35 -14.94
C ALA A 184 9.57 -8.51 -13.94
N THR A 185 9.44 -8.97 -12.68
CA THR A 185 8.76 -8.23 -11.61
C THR A 185 9.47 -6.91 -11.30
N ASN A 186 10.80 -6.91 -11.21
CA ASN A 186 11.56 -5.68 -10.97
C ASN A 186 11.43 -4.69 -12.14
N GLU A 187 11.52 -5.17 -13.38
CA GLU A 187 11.34 -4.34 -14.57
C GLU A 187 9.96 -3.69 -14.59
N ASN A 188 8.90 -4.46 -14.28
CA ASN A 188 7.54 -3.94 -14.24
C ASN A 188 7.31 -2.96 -13.09
N PHE A 189 7.90 -3.17 -11.91
CA PHE A 189 7.84 -2.18 -10.82
C PHE A 189 8.52 -0.87 -11.20
N LEU A 190 9.68 -0.91 -11.84
CA LEU A 190 10.37 0.29 -12.34
C LEU A 190 9.54 1.00 -13.40
N ALA A 191 9.01 0.27 -14.39
CA ALA A 191 8.15 0.83 -15.42
C ALA A 191 6.86 1.46 -14.84
N ALA A 192 6.26 0.81 -13.85
CA ALA A 192 5.09 1.36 -13.14
C ALA A 192 5.42 2.63 -12.37
N HIS A 193 6.56 2.66 -11.66
CA HIS A 193 7.03 3.87 -10.99
C HIS A 193 7.22 5.03 -11.99
N GLU A 194 7.95 4.79 -13.08
CA GLU A 194 8.28 5.80 -14.08
C GLU A 194 7.05 6.38 -14.79
N ARG A 195 6.02 5.56 -15.02
CA ARG A 195 4.81 5.97 -15.74
C ARG A 195 3.78 6.69 -14.86
N VAL A 196 3.84 6.53 -13.54
CA VAL A 196 2.93 7.22 -12.59
C VAL A 196 3.41 8.64 -12.27
N VAL A 197 4.72 8.91 -12.39
CA VAL A 197 5.36 10.21 -12.11
C VAL A 197 5.18 11.18 -13.28
#